data_AF-A0A3A8YRF3-F1
#
_entry.id   AF-A0A3A8YRF3-F1
#
_cell.length_a   1.000
_cell.length_b   1.000
_cell.length_c   1.000
_cell.angle_alpha   90.00
_cell.angle_beta   90.00
_cell.angle_gamma   90.00
#
_symmetry.space_group_name_H-M   'P 1'
#
loop_
_entity.id
_entity.type
_entity.pdbx_description
1 polymer ?
#
loop_
_entity_poly.entity_id
_entity_poly.type
_entity_poly.pdbx_seq_one_letter_code
_entity_poly.pdbx_strand_id
1 'polypeptide(L)'
;MEYKGKKYVSLKELSKDIQVPYSQLMHRYYRTGDIEDAVLWAAKSEEKKKSYILWNRQYENVNSIALAFGLNAGSIFARLKENESLEEIVKVLLQKETITFHGKEYNGISALATAYNHDPSIIFDRLKYGFELERALLQPIRKINRPEFEITYRGKVYASKNELYRELGIAGVCIHEMMTNHGTDFETAVDIYWETKVKAGIPAEEMLSYLPVCIIRGRYYKTVVELANEIGISTSALATYKYRHGCEGVIDTLQAMQLETKEGYILNGKVKTYKELIQMGYTSSSYRQVPKASIPVYPQLQKYDFTEGCVDVMKIYEEVKQEKLNMEQGMQMNM
;
A
#
# COMPACT_ATOMS: atom_id res chain seq x y z
N MET A 1 33.47 54.58 -10.52
CA MET A 1 33.21 53.63 -11.63
C MET A 1 31.75 53.75 -11.98
N GLU A 2 31.38 53.74 -13.26
CA GLU A 2 29.98 53.88 -13.66
C GLU A 2 29.49 52.57 -14.26
N TYR A 3 28.36 52.07 -13.75
CA TYR A 3 27.72 50.85 -14.25
C TYR A 3 26.21 51.11 -14.33
N LYS A 4 25.61 50.90 -15.51
CA LYS A 4 24.18 51.17 -15.80
C LYS A 4 23.70 52.55 -15.31
N GLY A 5 24.51 53.59 -15.50
CA GLY A 5 24.17 54.97 -15.14
C GLY A 5 24.26 55.33 -13.65
N LYS A 6 24.72 54.40 -12.79
CA LYS A 6 25.02 54.67 -11.37
C LYS A 6 26.53 54.76 -11.16
N LYS A 7 26.97 55.77 -10.40
CA LYS A 7 28.37 55.94 -10.00
C LYS A 7 28.62 55.25 -8.66
N TYR A 8 29.55 54.30 -8.66
CA TYR A 8 30.01 53.57 -7.49
C TYR A 8 31.40 54.06 -7.09
N VAL A 9 31.62 54.21 -5.78
CA VAL A 9 32.88 54.70 -5.19
C VAL A 9 33.93 53.58 -5.19
N SER A 10 33.51 52.31 -5.11
CA SER A 10 34.42 51.17 -5.12
C SER A 10 33.83 49.92 -5.80
N LEU A 11 34.71 49.01 -6.27
CA LEU A 11 34.30 47.68 -6.73
C LEU A 11 33.60 46.87 -5.64
N LYS A 12 33.89 47.12 -4.34
CA LYS A 12 33.23 46.45 -3.21
C LYS A 12 31.78 46.89 -3.08
N GLU A 13 31.51 48.18 -3.29
CA GLU A 13 30.15 48.74 -3.27
C GLU A 13 29.34 48.20 -4.45
N LEU A 14 29.94 48.17 -5.65
CA LEU A 14 29.35 47.57 -6.84
C LEU A 14 29.04 46.07 -6.66
N SER A 15 29.98 45.31 -6.09
CA SER A 15 29.81 43.88 -5.78
C SER A 15 28.66 43.62 -4.80
N LYS A 16 28.46 44.47 -3.80
CA LYS A 16 27.34 44.37 -2.85
C LYS A 16 26.00 44.69 -3.49
N ASP A 17 25.93 45.73 -4.33
CA ASP A 17 24.68 46.16 -4.98
C ASP A 17 24.19 45.15 -6.02
N ILE A 18 25.10 44.56 -6.80
CA ILE A 18 24.78 43.58 -7.86
C ILE A 18 24.78 42.13 -7.32
N GLN A 19 25.16 41.91 -6.06
CA GLN A 19 25.26 40.59 -5.43
C GLN A 19 26.17 39.61 -6.20
N VAL A 20 27.30 40.08 -6.72
CA VAL A 20 28.32 39.24 -7.37
C VAL A 20 29.60 39.18 -6.54
N PRO A 21 30.43 38.11 -6.60
CA PRO A 21 31.53 37.91 -5.68
C PRO A 21 32.65 38.91 -5.97
N TYR A 22 33.00 39.70 -4.96
CA TYR A 22 34.00 40.77 -5.08
C TYR A 22 35.32 40.26 -5.69
N SER A 23 35.79 39.08 -5.29
CA SER A 23 37.05 38.50 -5.77
C SER A 23 37.05 38.23 -7.28
N GLN A 24 35.95 37.69 -7.83
CA GLN A 24 35.83 37.37 -9.25
C GLN A 24 35.68 38.64 -10.09
N LEU A 25 34.86 39.58 -9.61
CA LEU A 25 34.69 40.89 -10.23
C LEU A 25 36.02 41.65 -10.28
N MET A 26 36.73 41.70 -9.16
CA MET A 26 38.04 42.36 -9.01
C MET A 26 39.09 41.74 -9.95
N HIS A 27 39.22 40.41 -9.94
CA HIS A 27 40.20 39.70 -10.76
C HIS A 27 39.99 39.94 -12.26
N ARG A 28 38.73 39.94 -12.73
CA ARG A 28 38.41 40.20 -14.13
C ARG A 28 38.61 41.67 -14.50
N TYR A 29 38.11 42.59 -13.68
CA TYR A 29 38.21 44.03 -13.92
C TYR A 29 39.66 44.52 -14.03
N TYR A 30 40.56 44.07 -13.16
CA TYR A 30 41.97 44.47 -13.24
C TYR A 30 42.71 43.91 -14.46
N ARG A 31 42.15 42.91 -15.15
CA ARG A 31 42.72 42.36 -16.39
C ARG A 31 42.13 42.96 -17.65
N THR A 32 40.83 43.26 -17.66
CA THR A 32 40.13 43.73 -18.86
C THR A 32 39.89 45.23 -18.86
N GLY A 33 39.90 45.90 -17.71
CA GLY A 33 39.56 47.32 -17.56
C GLY A 33 38.07 47.65 -17.79
N ASP A 34 37.32 46.74 -18.39
CA ASP A 34 35.89 46.85 -18.65
C ASP A 34 35.05 46.32 -17.47
N ILE A 35 34.17 47.18 -16.96
CA ILE A 35 33.27 46.91 -15.84
C ILE A 35 32.09 46.01 -16.24
N GLU A 36 31.56 46.14 -17.46
CA GLU A 36 30.39 45.38 -17.91
C GLU A 36 30.78 43.92 -18.17
N ASP A 37 31.91 43.72 -18.85
CA ASP A 37 32.50 42.40 -19.08
C ASP A 37 32.88 41.71 -17.75
N ALA A 38 33.40 42.47 -16.79
CA ALA A 38 33.75 41.94 -15.48
C ALA A 38 32.53 41.48 -14.68
N VAL A 39 31.43 42.24 -14.71
CA VAL A 39 30.17 41.86 -14.06
C VAL A 39 29.55 40.65 -14.74
N LEU A 40 29.47 40.62 -16.08
CA LEU A 40 28.94 39.49 -16.84
C LEU A 40 29.74 38.21 -16.57
N TRP A 41 31.06 38.31 -16.48
CA TRP A 41 31.93 37.17 -16.19
C TRP A 41 31.79 36.68 -14.75
N ALA A 42 31.71 37.59 -13.78
CA ALA A 42 31.50 37.24 -12.37
C ALA A 42 30.14 36.55 -12.18
N ALA A 43 29.07 37.04 -12.81
CA ALA A 43 27.76 36.41 -12.80
C ALA A 43 27.77 35.01 -13.43
N LYS A 44 28.42 34.83 -14.59
CA LYS A 44 28.63 33.51 -15.22
C LYS A 44 29.45 32.56 -14.36
N SER A 45 30.37 33.07 -13.54
CA SER A 45 31.14 32.26 -12.59
C SER A 45 30.28 31.79 -11.41
N GLU A 46 29.30 32.57 -10.99
CA GLU A 46 28.34 32.21 -9.93
C GLU A 46 27.35 31.15 -10.44
N GLU A 47 26.81 31.31 -11.64
CA GLU A 47 25.97 30.30 -12.32
C GLU A 47 26.73 28.98 -12.56
N LYS A 48 28.06 29.03 -12.69
CA LYS A 48 28.93 27.85 -12.81
C LYS A 48 29.24 27.17 -11.48
N LYS A 49 28.75 27.64 -10.33
CA LYS A 49 28.61 26.79 -9.13
C LYS A 49 27.51 25.76 -9.41
N LYS A 50 27.79 24.88 -10.38
CA LYS A 50 26.94 23.74 -10.72
C LYS A 50 26.88 22.88 -9.48
N SER A 51 25.73 22.89 -8.82
CA SER A 51 25.39 21.83 -7.88
C SER A 51 25.30 20.53 -8.67
N TYR A 52 26.14 19.57 -8.33
CA TYR A 52 26.09 18.24 -8.92
C TYR A 52 25.06 17.43 -8.13
N ILE A 53 24.14 16.77 -8.82
CA ILE A 53 23.23 15.81 -8.19
C ILE A 53 23.79 14.42 -8.44
N LEU A 54 24.08 13.69 -7.37
CA LEU A 54 24.52 12.30 -7.41
C LEU A 54 23.67 11.51 -6.40
N TRP A 55 22.94 10.51 -6.87
CA TRP A 55 22.03 9.70 -6.07
C TRP A 55 21.14 10.52 -5.12
N ASN A 56 20.40 11.48 -5.70
CA ASN A 56 19.50 12.38 -4.97
C ASN A 56 20.16 13.28 -3.92
N ARG A 57 21.50 13.42 -3.93
CA ARG A 57 22.23 14.35 -3.08
C ARG A 57 22.88 15.46 -3.89
N GLN A 58 22.84 16.68 -3.35
CA GLN A 58 23.48 17.85 -3.95
C GLN A 58 24.91 18.00 -3.41
N TYR A 59 25.85 18.22 -4.32
CA TYR A 59 27.26 18.43 -4.05
C TYR A 59 27.71 19.75 -4.67
N GLU A 60 28.47 20.55 -3.93
CA GLU A 60 28.91 21.87 -4.39
C GLU A 60 29.93 21.80 -5.54
N ASN A 61 30.74 20.74 -5.56
CA ASN A 61 31.79 20.54 -6.55
C ASN A 61 32.25 19.07 -6.62
N VAL A 62 33.00 18.71 -7.66
CA VAL A 62 33.55 17.35 -7.83
C VAL A 62 34.47 16.94 -6.67
N ASN A 63 35.19 17.89 -6.06
CA ASN A 63 36.05 17.58 -4.91
C ASN A 63 35.23 17.14 -3.70
N SER A 64 34.04 17.71 -3.48
CA SER A 64 33.14 17.30 -2.40
C SER A 64 32.60 15.87 -2.61
N ILE A 65 32.40 15.46 -3.88
CA ILE A 65 32.06 14.08 -4.23
C ILE A 65 33.27 13.17 -3.95
N ALA A 66 34.45 13.55 -4.45
CA ALA A 66 35.68 12.80 -4.22
C ALA A 66 35.95 12.54 -2.74
N LEU A 67 35.79 13.57 -1.89
CA LEU A 67 35.92 13.46 -0.44
C LEU A 67 34.84 12.57 0.18
N ALA A 68 33.58 12.71 -0.22
CA ALA A 68 32.48 11.92 0.33
C ALA A 68 32.61 10.41 0.06
N PHE A 69 33.24 10.05 -1.06
CA PHE A 69 33.43 8.66 -1.48
C PHE A 69 34.86 8.15 -1.32
N GLY A 70 35.80 8.97 -0.85
CA GLY A 70 37.21 8.59 -0.72
C GLY A 70 37.91 8.30 -2.06
N LEU A 71 37.47 8.95 -3.14
CA LEU A 71 37.96 8.74 -4.51
C LEU A 71 38.96 9.83 -4.94
N ASN A 72 39.71 9.57 -6.02
CA ASN A 72 40.56 10.58 -6.61
C ASN A 72 39.75 11.56 -7.48
N ALA A 73 39.76 12.86 -7.12
CA ALA A 73 39.08 13.91 -7.88
C ALA A 73 39.55 13.97 -9.34
N GLY A 74 40.84 13.72 -9.61
CA GLY A 74 41.40 13.72 -10.95
C GLY A 74 40.78 12.65 -11.87
N SER A 75 40.46 11.48 -11.31
CA SER A 75 39.82 10.39 -12.03
C SER A 75 38.37 10.70 -12.40
N ILE A 76 37.63 11.36 -11.50
CA ILE A 76 36.27 11.83 -11.79
C ILE A 76 36.32 12.89 -12.91
N PHE A 77 37.25 13.86 -12.83
CA PHE A 77 37.42 14.89 -13.85
C PHE A 77 37.81 14.35 -15.23
N ALA A 78 38.66 13.32 -15.28
CA ALA A 78 39.07 12.69 -16.54
C ALA A 78 37.85 12.09 -17.27
N ARG A 79 36.99 11.37 -16.55
CA ARG A 79 35.80 10.72 -17.11
C ARG A 79 34.62 11.66 -17.34
N LEU A 80 34.51 12.75 -16.59
CA LEU A 80 33.48 13.77 -16.82
C LEU A 80 33.60 14.44 -18.21
N LYS A 81 34.77 14.36 -18.85
CA LYS A 81 34.98 14.83 -20.22
C LYS A 81 34.38 13.91 -21.29
N GLU A 82 34.09 12.65 -20.95
CA GLU A 82 33.70 11.60 -21.90
C GLU A 82 32.18 11.45 -22.10
N ASN A 83 31.37 12.41 -21.62
CA ASN A 83 29.91 12.47 -21.81
C ASN A 83 29.11 11.33 -21.11
N GLU A 84 29.69 10.66 -20.12
CA GLU A 84 29.03 9.66 -19.26
C GLU A 84 28.23 10.31 -18.11
N SER A 85 27.23 9.60 -17.56
CA SER A 85 26.48 10.10 -16.41
C SER A 85 27.33 10.06 -15.13
N LEU A 86 27.16 11.07 -14.27
CA LEU A 86 27.94 11.17 -13.02
C LEU A 86 27.76 9.95 -12.11
N GLU A 87 26.56 9.33 -12.11
CA GLU A 87 26.27 8.13 -11.34
C GLU A 87 27.05 6.91 -11.85
N GLU A 88 27.13 6.72 -13.16
CA GLU A 88 27.88 5.61 -13.76
C GLU A 88 29.39 5.79 -13.55
N ILE A 89 29.90 7.01 -13.70
CA ILE A 89 31.31 7.33 -13.43
C ILE A 89 31.67 6.94 -11.99
N VAL A 90 30.91 7.43 -11.01
CA VAL A 90 31.19 7.14 -9.59
C VAL A 90 31.02 5.66 -9.29
N LYS A 91 30.03 4.98 -9.87
CA LYS A 91 29.83 3.54 -9.70
C LYS A 91 31.01 2.73 -10.22
N VAL A 92 31.54 3.04 -11.40
CA VAL A 92 32.71 2.36 -11.98
C VAL A 92 33.97 2.65 -11.17
N LEU A 93 34.15 3.89 -10.72
CA LEU A 93 35.27 4.29 -9.88
C LEU A 93 35.27 3.56 -8.54
N LEU A 94 34.12 3.49 -7.86
CA LEU A 94 33.97 2.74 -6.61
C LEU A 94 34.28 1.24 -6.78
N GLN A 95 34.12 0.67 -7.96
CA GLN A 95 34.47 -0.73 -8.21
C GLN A 95 35.96 -0.94 -8.51
N LYS A 96 36.62 0.03 -9.15
CA LYS A 96 37.98 -0.15 -9.71
C LYS A 96 39.08 0.55 -8.91
N GLU A 97 38.78 1.65 -8.23
CA GLU A 97 39.78 2.43 -7.50
C GLU A 97 39.88 2.06 -6.03
N THR A 98 41.04 2.40 -5.45
CA THR A 98 41.24 2.35 -4.01
C THR A 98 40.43 3.46 -3.34
N ILE A 99 39.60 3.09 -2.38
CA ILE A 99 38.75 4.01 -1.62
C ILE A 99 39.39 4.28 -0.26
N THR A 100 39.58 5.55 0.08
CA THR A 100 40.05 5.95 1.41
C THR A 100 38.86 6.26 2.32
N PHE A 101 38.66 5.45 3.36
CA PHE A 101 37.57 5.62 4.32
C PHE A 101 38.08 5.52 5.77
N HIS A 102 37.82 6.55 6.59
CA HIS A 102 38.38 6.75 7.94
C HIS A 102 39.89 6.47 8.05
N GLY A 103 40.68 6.96 7.09
CA GLY A 103 42.14 6.82 7.10
C GLY A 103 42.68 5.43 6.74
N LYS A 104 41.82 4.51 6.30
CA LYS A 104 42.21 3.21 5.73
C LYS A 104 41.90 3.16 4.24
N GLU A 105 42.75 2.48 3.49
CA GLU A 105 42.57 2.28 2.05
C GLU A 105 41.98 0.89 1.77
N TYR A 106 40.99 0.85 0.90
CA TYR A 106 40.28 -0.37 0.51
C TYR A 106 40.33 -0.54 -1.00
N ASN A 107 40.63 -1.74 -1.50
CA ASN A 107 40.66 -2.04 -2.93
C ASN A 107 39.22 -2.18 -3.48
N GLY A 108 38.59 -1.04 -3.75
CA GLY A 108 37.22 -0.95 -4.22
C GLY A 108 36.16 -1.17 -3.14
N ILE A 109 34.91 -0.94 -3.55
CA ILE A 109 33.74 -0.99 -2.67
C ILE A 109 33.47 -2.38 -2.13
N SER A 110 33.90 -3.44 -2.82
CA SER A 110 33.76 -4.81 -2.34
C SER A 110 34.60 -5.07 -1.09
N ALA A 111 35.86 -4.62 -1.10
CA ALA A 111 36.75 -4.72 0.06
C ALA A 111 36.24 -3.86 1.22
N LEU A 112 35.76 -2.64 0.93
CA LEU A 112 35.15 -1.76 1.92
C LEU A 112 33.89 -2.39 2.54
N ALA A 113 32.97 -2.91 1.72
CA ALA A 113 31.74 -3.55 2.16
C ALA A 113 32.03 -4.75 3.07
N THR A 114 32.98 -5.60 2.65
CA THR A 114 33.40 -6.79 3.40
C THR A 114 33.99 -6.40 4.77
N ALA A 115 34.81 -5.34 4.83
CA ALA A 115 35.37 -4.86 6.10
C ALA A 115 34.31 -4.40 7.12
N TYR A 116 33.14 -3.95 6.63
CA TYR A 116 31.99 -3.54 7.45
C TYR A 116 30.90 -4.61 7.52
N ASN A 117 31.16 -5.85 7.10
CA ASN A 117 30.21 -6.98 7.10
C ASN A 117 28.92 -6.71 6.31
N HIS A 118 29.03 -6.00 5.19
CA HIS A 118 27.93 -5.72 4.28
C HIS A 118 28.19 -6.32 2.90
N ASP A 119 27.11 -6.71 2.21
CA ASP A 119 27.17 -7.03 0.79
C ASP A 119 27.25 -5.73 -0.03
N PRO A 120 28.11 -5.66 -1.06
CA PRO A 120 28.23 -4.48 -1.92
C PRO A 120 26.90 -4.01 -2.54
N SER A 121 25.99 -4.95 -2.85
CA SER A 121 24.66 -4.68 -3.41
C SER A 121 23.82 -3.84 -2.46
N ILE A 122 23.85 -4.15 -1.16
CA ILE A 122 23.11 -3.42 -0.11
C ILE A 122 23.60 -1.98 -0.01
N ILE A 123 24.91 -1.76 -0.13
CA ILE A 123 25.49 -0.41 -0.08
C ILE A 123 25.06 0.39 -1.31
N PHE A 124 25.10 -0.21 -2.52
CA PHE A 124 24.63 0.47 -3.73
C PHE A 124 23.14 0.83 -3.67
N ASP A 125 22.30 -0.06 -3.15
CA ASP A 125 20.87 0.24 -2.96
C ASP A 125 20.68 1.42 -2.00
N ARG A 126 21.38 1.41 -0.86
CA ARG A 126 21.35 2.52 0.12
C ARG A 126 21.82 3.84 -0.50
N LEU A 127 22.91 3.80 -1.26
CA LEU A 127 23.42 4.98 -1.97
C LEU A 127 22.38 5.50 -2.96
N LYS A 128 21.75 4.64 -3.76
CA LYS A 128 20.65 5.01 -4.69
C LYS A 128 19.46 5.66 -3.99
N TYR A 129 19.15 5.25 -2.77
CA TYR A 129 18.14 5.90 -1.91
C TYR A 129 18.62 7.21 -1.27
N GLY A 130 19.81 7.71 -1.62
CA GLY A 130 20.36 8.99 -1.17
C GLY A 130 21.06 8.93 0.18
N PHE A 131 21.51 7.76 0.62
CA PHE A 131 22.27 7.65 1.86
C PHE A 131 23.71 8.13 1.64
N GLU A 132 24.30 8.67 2.70
CA GLU A 132 25.74 8.94 2.72
C GLU A 132 26.52 7.63 2.79
N LEU A 133 27.74 7.59 2.22
CA LEU A 133 28.57 6.37 2.24
C LEU A 133 28.79 5.87 3.68
N GLU A 134 29.08 6.79 4.61
CA GLU A 134 29.26 6.48 6.03
C GLU A 134 28.00 5.85 6.63
N ARG A 135 26.85 6.49 6.44
CA ARG A 135 25.56 5.94 6.89
C ARG A 135 25.25 4.59 6.24
N ALA A 136 25.57 4.43 4.96
CA ALA A 136 25.34 3.20 4.22
C ALA A 136 26.20 2.03 4.73
N LEU A 137 27.38 2.31 5.29
CA LEU A 137 28.30 1.32 5.87
C LEU A 137 28.08 1.06 7.36
N LEU A 138 27.64 2.05 8.13
CA LEU A 138 27.49 1.91 9.57
C LEU A 138 26.11 1.41 9.99
N GLN A 139 25.09 1.57 9.15
CA GLN A 139 23.74 1.20 9.53
C GLN A 139 23.54 -0.34 9.51
N PRO A 140 23.21 -0.99 10.64
CA PRO A 140 23.05 -2.43 10.68
C PRO A 140 21.89 -2.87 9.77
N ILE A 141 22.04 -4.02 9.12
CA ILE A 141 20.95 -4.64 8.35
C ILE A 141 19.86 -5.05 9.36
N ARG A 142 18.61 -4.66 9.11
CA ARG A 142 17.48 -5.18 9.90
C ARG A 142 17.42 -6.69 9.68
N LYS A 143 17.85 -7.47 10.67
CA LYS A 143 17.67 -8.94 10.67
C LYS A 143 16.17 -9.23 10.58
N ILE A 144 15.78 -10.02 9.57
CA ILE A 144 14.39 -10.38 9.28
C ILE A 144 13.83 -11.29 10.38
N ASN A 145 14.68 -12.15 10.97
CA ASN A 145 14.31 -13.08 12.04
C ASN A 145 15.10 -12.72 13.30
N ARG A 146 14.49 -11.96 14.23
CA ARG A 146 15.05 -11.75 15.57
C ARG A 146 14.36 -12.70 16.54
N PRO A 147 15.09 -13.30 17.50
CA PRO A 147 14.49 -14.13 18.56
C PRO A 147 13.42 -13.36 19.35
N GLU A 148 13.58 -12.03 19.46
CA GLU A 148 12.63 -11.11 20.10
C GLU A 148 11.22 -11.11 19.48
N PHE A 149 11.09 -11.55 18.22
CA PHE A 149 9.82 -11.64 17.50
C PHE A 149 9.28 -13.07 17.41
N GLU A 150 9.98 -14.04 17.98
CA GLU A 150 9.55 -15.42 18.03
C GLU A 150 8.24 -15.52 18.82
N ILE A 151 7.28 -16.26 18.27
CA ILE A 151 6.00 -16.51 18.91
C ILE A 151 5.74 -18.00 18.96
N THR A 152 5.07 -18.46 20.00
CA THR A 152 4.57 -19.83 20.08
C THR A 152 3.06 -19.78 19.98
N TYR A 153 2.49 -20.38 18.93
CA TYR A 153 1.05 -20.48 18.71
C TYR A 153 0.68 -21.96 18.62
N ARG A 154 -0.26 -22.41 19.45
CA ARG A 154 -0.72 -23.82 19.54
C ARG A 154 0.41 -24.86 19.63
N GLY A 155 1.48 -24.53 20.35
CA GLY A 155 2.62 -25.43 20.56
C GLY A 155 3.62 -25.48 19.40
N LYS A 156 3.43 -24.72 18.32
CA LYS A 156 4.41 -24.53 17.25
C LYS A 156 5.10 -23.17 17.40
N VAL A 157 6.43 -23.17 17.24
CA VAL A 157 7.26 -21.96 17.31
C VAL A 157 7.39 -21.37 15.90
N TYR A 158 7.16 -20.07 15.79
CA TYR A 158 7.27 -19.27 14.57
C TYR A 158 8.28 -18.16 14.77
N ALA A 159 9.14 -17.91 13.78
CA ALA A 159 10.18 -16.87 13.85
C ALA A 159 9.61 -15.45 13.86
N SER A 160 8.36 -15.26 13.40
CA SER A 160 7.63 -14.00 13.51
C SER A 160 6.12 -14.19 13.38
N LYS A 161 5.34 -13.20 13.84
CA LYS A 161 3.90 -13.08 13.54
C LYS A 161 3.59 -13.19 12.04
N ASN A 162 4.44 -12.65 11.17
CA ASN A 162 4.25 -12.71 9.73
C ASN A 162 4.37 -14.12 9.15
N GLU A 163 5.18 -14.99 9.78
CA GLU A 163 5.29 -16.39 9.38
C GLU A 163 4.00 -17.15 9.72
N LEU A 164 3.48 -16.94 10.94
CA LEU A 164 2.17 -17.47 11.34
C LEU A 164 1.07 -17.01 10.38
N TYR A 165 1.01 -15.72 10.06
CA TYR A 165 0.03 -15.15 9.12
C TYR A 165 0.06 -15.83 7.75
N ARG A 166 1.26 -16.15 7.24
CA ARG A 166 1.42 -16.85 5.96
C ARG A 166 0.98 -18.31 6.05
N GLU A 167 1.32 -19.00 7.13
CA GLU A 167 0.94 -20.39 7.32
C GLU A 167 -0.58 -20.56 7.48
N LEU A 168 -1.23 -19.65 8.19
CA LEU A 168 -2.69 -19.66 8.34
C LEU A 168 -3.41 -19.05 7.12
N GLY A 169 -2.69 -18.35 6.25
CA GLY A 169 -3.24 -17.58 5.13
C GLY A 169 -4.22 -16.51 5.61
N ILE A 170 -3.87 -15.78 6.67
CA ILE A 170 -4.66 -14.66 7.23
C ILE A 170 -3.76 -13.44 7.27
N ALA A 171 -4.17 -12.35 6.63
CA ALA A 171 -3.37 -11.13 6.64
C ALA A 171 -3.35 -10.50 8.04
N GLY A 172 -2.19 -10.02 8.47
CA GLY A 172 -2.01 -9.39 9.78
C GLY A 172 -2.91 -8.18 10.03
N VAL A 173 -3.40 -7.52 8.97
CA VAL A 173 -4.38 -6.43 9.06
C VAL A 173 -5.70 -6.89 9.68
N CYS A 174 -6.21 -8.07 9.31
CA CYS A 174 -7.48 -8.59 9.84
C CYS A 174 -7.41 -8.87 11.34
N ILE A 175 -6.28 -9.45 11.77
CA ILE A 175 -6.02 -9.74 13.18
C ILE A 175 -5.87 -8.44 13.96
N HIS A 176 -5.14 -7.46 13.42
CA HIS A 176 -4.97 -6.16 14.06
C HIS A 176 -6.29 -5.39 14.20
N GLU A 177 -7.13 -5.38 13.16
CA GLU A 177 -8.45 -4.77 13.19
C GLU A 177 -9.34 -5.41 14.26
N MET A 178 -9.31 -6.73 14.41
CA MET A 178 -10.04 -7.44 15.47
C MET A 178 -9.58 -7.00 16.85
N MET A 179 -8.27 -7.07 17.12
CA MET A 179 -7.71 -6.67 18.40
C MET A 179 -8.07 -5.22 18.76
N THR A 180 -8.06 -4.32 17.77
CA THR A 180 -8.33 -2.89 17.99
C THR A 180 -9.81 -2.62 18.21
N ASN A 181 -10.70 -3.22 17.40
CA ASN A 181 -12.14 -2.94 17.45
C ASN A 181 -12.84 -3.64 18.61
N HIS A 182 -12.29 -4.78 19.07
CA HIS A 182 -12.93 -5.63 20.08
C HIS A 182 -12.12 -5.79 21.36
N GLY A 183 -10.89 -5.25 21.41
CA GLY A 183 -10.05 -5.30 22.61
C GLY A 183 -9.61 -6.70 22.99
N THR A 184 -9.60 -7.64 22.04
CA THR A 184 -9.19 -9.03 22.27
C THR A 184 -7.68 -9.18 22.22
N ASP A 185 -7.17 -10.22 22.87
CA ASP A 185 -5.78 -10.60 22.75
C ASP A 185 -5.47 -11.19 21.37
N PHE A 186 -4.17 -11.39 21.14
CA PHE A 186 -3.66 -11.87 19.86
C PHE A 186 -4.07 -13.31 19.56
N GLU A 187 -4.03 -14.20 20.55
CA GLU A 187 -4.29 -15.63 20.34
C GLU A 187 -5.78 -15.83 20.01
N THR A 188 -6.68 -15.22 20.78
CA THR A 188 -8.12 -15.28 20.50
C THR A 188 -8.48 -14.65 19.16
N ALA A 189 -7.86 -13.53 18.80
CA ALA A 189 -8.07 -12.93 17.47
C ALA A 189 -7.65 -13.88 16.34
N VAL A 190 -6.49 -14.54 16.46
CA VAL A 190 -6.02 -15.54 15.48
C VAL A 190 -6.96 -16.74 15.44
N ASP A 191 -7.39 -17.25 16.60
CA ASP A 191 -8.29 -18.39 16.73
C ASP A 191 -9.65 -18.14 16.05
N ILE A 192 -10.26 -16.96 16.27
CA ILE A 192 -11.54 -16.62 15.66
C ILE A 192 -11.43 -16.65 14.13
N TYR A 193 -10.41 -16.01 13.56
CA TYR A 193 -10.24 -16.00 12.11
C TYR A 193 -9.88 -17.38 11.54
N TRP A 194 -9.01 -18.12 12.23
CA TRP A 194 -8.66 -19.48 11.82
C TRP A 194 -9.89 -20.40 11.83
N GLU A 195 -10.67 -20.38 12.89
CA GLU A 195 -11.86 -21.22 13.02
C GLU A 195 -12.95 -20.79 12.02
N THR A 196 -13.12 -19.49 11.79
CA THR A 196 -14.00 -18.96 10.75
C THR A 196 -13.58 -19.47 9.37
N LYS A 197 -12.27 -19.44 9.06
CA LYS A 197 -11.72 -19.88 7.77
C LYS A 197 -11.96 -21.38 7.54
N VAL A 198 -11.72 -22.20 8.57
CA VAL A 198 -11.97 -23.64 8.54
C VAL A 198 -13.46 -23.95 8.36
N LYS A 199 -14.33 -23.33 9.17
CA LYS A 199 -15.79 -23.52 9.08
C LYS A 199 -16.35 -23.02 7.73
N ALA A 200 -15.78 -21.97 7.16
CA ALA A 200 -16.15 -21.45 5.86
C ALA A 200 -15.62 -22.28 4.67
N GLY A 201 -14.75 -23.26 4.91
CA GLY A 201 -14.15 -24.09 3.86
C GLY A 201 -13.14 -23.35 2.97
N ILE A 202 -12.56 -22.24 3.45
CA ILE A 202 -11.59 -21.45 2.68
C ILE A 202 -10.21 -22.13 2.78
N PRO A 203 -9.52 -22.40 1.66
CA PRO A 203 -8.22 -23.06 1.66
C PRO A 203 -7.15 -22.27 2.43
N ALA A 204 -6.22 -22.97 3.08
CA ALA A 204 -5.14 -22.34 3.85
C ALA A 204 -4.23 -21.49 2.94
N GLU A 205 -4.01 -21.92 1.70
CA GLU A 205 -3.20 -21.25 0.69
C GLU A 205 -3.79 -19.91 0.24
N GLU A 206 -5.11 -19.75 0.38
CA GLU A 206 -5.79 -18.51 0.02
C GLU A 206 -5.64 -17.48 1.13
N MET A 207 -4.94 -16.38 0.82
CA MET A 207 -4.66 -15.33 1.78
C MET A 207 -5.89 -14.43 2.00
N LEU A 208 -6.47 -14.52 3.19
CA LEU A 208 -7.58 -13.71 3.62
C LEU A 208 -7.08 -12.29 3.98
N SER A 209 -7.26 -11.33 3.08
CA SER A 209 -6.94 -9.91 3.31
C SER A 209 -8.10 -9.09 3.87
N TYR A 210 -9.30 -9.65 3.82
CA TYR A 210 -10.54 -9.13 4.38
C TYR A 210 -11.48 -10.30 4.62
N LEU A 211 -12.46 -10.15 5.51
CA LEU A 211 -13.49 -11.17 5.70
C LEU A 211 -14.63 -10.94 4.69
N PRO A 212 -14.90 -11.89 3.77
CA PRO A 212 -16.03 -11.79 2.85
C PRO A 212 -17.35 -11.93 3.60
N VAL A 213 -18.42 -11.35 3.06
CA VAL A 213 -19.78 -11.52 3.57
C VAL A 213 -20.24 -12.96 3.37
N CYS A 214 -20.13 -13.45 2.15
CA CYS A 214 -20.51 -14.80 1.79
C CYS A 214 -19.70 -15.28 0.59
N ILE A 215 -19.72 -16.59 0.38
CA ILE A 215 -19.17 -17.27 -0.77
C ILE A 215 -20.35 -17.93 -1.49
N ILE A 216 -20.47 -17.72 -2.79
CA ILE A 216 -21.49 -18.38 -3.62
C ILE A 216 -20.76 -19.00 -4.80
N ARG A 217 -20.76 -20.34 -4.88
CA ARG A 217 -20.15 -21.13 -5.95
C ARG A 217 -18.69 -20.75 -6.22
N GLY A 218 -17.92 -20.57 -5.15
CA GLY A 218 -16.49 -20.21 -5.20
C GLY A 218 -16.20 -18.73 -5.45
N ARG A 219 -17.23 -17.88 -5.60
CA ARG A 219 -17.06 -16.42 -5.68
C ARG A 219 -17.21 -15.77 -4.32
N TYR A 220 -16.22 -14.98 -3.94
CA TYR A 220 -16.18 -14.20 -2.72
C TYR A 220 -16.88 -12.86 -2.91
N TYR A 221 -17.86 -12.57 -2.05
CA TYR A 221 -18.52 -11.28 -2.02
C TYR A 221 -18.00 -10.47 -0.84
N LYS A 222 -17.32 -9.36 -1.11
CA LYS A 222 -16.74 -8.54 -0.04
C LYS A 222 -17.79 -7.80 0.76
N THR A 223 -18.89 -7.40 0.11
CA THR A 223 -19.95 -6.61 0.74
C THR A 223 -21.33 -7.08 0.30
N VAL A 224 -22.34 -6.83 1.13
CA VAL A 224 -23.76 -7.07 0.78
C VAL A 224 -24.16 -6.23 -0.44
N VAL A 225 -23.57 -5.05 -0.62
CA VAL A 225 -23.83 -4.16 -1.77
C VAL A 225 -23.42 -4.83 -3.08
N GLU A 226 -22.22 -5.41 -3.12
CA GLU A 226 -21.71 -6.13 -4.29
C GLU A 226 -22.64 -7.28 -4.69
N LEU A 227 -23.02 -8.10 -3.71
CA LEU A 227 -23.95 -9.22 -3.89
C LEU A 227 -25.32 -8.76 -4.40
N ALA A 228 -25.90 -7.75 -3.75
CA ALA A 228 -27.22 -7.23 -4.06
C ALA A 228 -27.28 -6.66 -5.49
N ASN A 229 -26.24 -5.94 -5.92
CA ASN A 229 -26.12 -5.40 -7.27
C ASN A 229 -26.08 -6.50 -8.33
N GLU A 230 -25.33 -7.58 -8.10
CA GLU A 230 -25.26 -8.69 -9.04
C GLU A 230 -26.59 -9.44 -9.18
N ILE A 231 -27.25 -9.67 -8.05
CA ILE A 231 -28.53 -10.38 -7.98
C ILE A 231 -29.68 -9.52 -8.55
N GLY A 232 -29.54 -8.18 -8.51
CA GLY A 232 -30.58 -7.24 -8.94
C GLY A 232 -31.63 -7.01 -7.85
N ILE A 233 -31.19 -6.93 -6.58
CA ILE A 233 -32.02 -6.59 -5.42
C ILE A 233 -31.41 -5.37 -4.73
N SER A 234 -32.24 -4.51 -4.13
CA SER A 234 -31.71 -3.41 -3.32
C SER A 234 -31.24 -3.92 -1.96
N THR A 235 -30.13 -3.38 -1.45
CA THR A 235 -29.64 -3.70 -0.10
C THR A 235 -30.68 -3.43 0.98
N SER A 236 -31.49 -2.38 0.83
CA SER A 236 -32.60 -2.07 1.73
C SER A 236 -33.68 -3.14 1.73
N ALA A 237 -34.01 -3.72 0.57
CA ALA A 237 -34.99 -4.82 0.49
C ALA A 237 -34.46 -6.05 1.23
N LEU A 238 -33.20 -6.41 1.03
CA LEU A 238 -32.56 -7.54 1.71
C LEU A 238 -32.49 -7.32 3.23
N ALA A 239 -32.05 -6.14 3.67
CA ALA A 239 -31.99 -5.81 5.11
C ALA A 239 -33.38 -5.78 5.77
N THR A 240 -34.38 -5.21 5.10
CA THR A 240 -35.76 -5.17 5.60
C THR A 240 -36.34 -6.58 5.72
N TYR A 241 -36.07 -7.42 4.72
CA TYR A 241 -36.51 -8.82 4.74
C TYR A 241 -35.88 -9.58 5.90
N LYS A 242 -34.55 -9.52 6.00
CA LYS A 242 -33.77 -10.13 7.07
C LYS A 242 -34.34 -9.78 8.45
N TYR A 243 -34.59 -8.49 8.70
CA TYR A 243 -35.16 -8.02 9.97
C TYR A 243 -36.59 -8.54 10.23
N ARG A 244 -37.47 -8.50 9.23
CA ARG A 244 -38.88 -8.91 9.39
C ARG A 244 -39.06 -10.40 9.60
N HIS A 245 -38.20 -11.20 8.96
CA HIS A 245 -38.29 -12.66 8.97
C HIS A 245 -37.31 -13.30 9.97
N GLY A 246 -36.50 -12.51 10.67
CA GLY A 246 -35.56 -12.99 11.68
C GLY A 246 -34.44 -13.85 11.11
N CYS A 247 -34.04 -13.62 9.85
CA CYS A 247 -32.94 -14.35 9.24
C CYS A 247 -31.62 -13.88 9.84
N GLU A 248 -30.70 -14.82 10.10
CA GLU A 248 -29.43 -14.54 10.77
C GLU A 248 -28.34 -14.20 9.75
N GLY A 249 -28.35 -14.88 8.59
CA GLY A 249 -27.40 -14.67 7.50
C GLY A 249 -27.97 -13.83 6.36
N VAL A 250 -27.19 -13.73 5.30
CA VAL A 250 -27.58 -13.25 3.97
C VAL A 250 -28.01 -14.42 3.08
N ILE A 251 -27.39 -15.59 3.19
CA ILE A 251 -27.71 -16.75 2.34
C ILE A 251 -29.09 -17.34 2.69
N ASP A 252 -29.39 -17.54 3.97
CA ASP A 252 -30.72 -17.95 4.45
C ASP A 252 -31.81 -16.94 4.08
N THR A 253 -31.51 -15.64 4.17
CA THR A 253 -32.39 -14.55 3.71
C THR A 253 -32.71 -14.72 2.22
N LEU A 254 -31.69 -14.93 1.38
CA LEU A 254 -31.87 -15.10 -0.07
C LEU A 254 -32.65 -16.38 -0.41
N GLN A 255 -32.41 -17.48 0.30
CA GLN A 255 -33.18 -18.72 0.15
C GLN A 255 -34.66 -18.49 0.52
N ALA A 256 -34.94 -17.82 1.63
CA ALA A 256 -36.31 -17.51 2.05
C ALA A 256 -37.03 -16.61 1.03
N MET A 257 -36.35 -15.54 0.56
CA MET A 257 -36.87 -14.68 -0.50
C MET A 257 -37.10 -15.46 -1.80
N GLN A 258 -36.25 -16.44 -2.14
CA GLN A 258 -36.41 -17.25 -3.35
C GLN A 258 -37.65 -18.15 -3.28
N LEU A 259 -37.97 -18.68 -2.10
CA LEU A 259 -39.14 -19.53 -1.87
C LEU A 259 -40.45 -18.73 -1.75
N GLU A 260 -40.36 -17.42 -1.52
CA GLU A 260 -41.56 -16.61 -1.33
C GLU A 260 -42.35 -16.44 -2.63
N THR A 261 -43.62 -16.84 -2.56
CA THR A 261 -44.55 -16.77 -3.67
C THR A 261 -45.76 -15.91 -3.36
N LYS A 262 -46.31 -15.27 -4.38
CA LYS A 262 -47.57 -14.52 -4.35
C LYS A 262 -48.57 -15.13 -5.32
N GLU A 263 -49.84 -14.85 -5.06
CA GLU A 263 -50.92 -15.26 -5.96
C GLU A 263 -50.83 -14.53 -7.31
N GLY A 264 -50.88 -15.33 -8.37
CA GLY A 264 -51.05 -14.95 -9.76
C GLY A 264 -52.33 -15.51 -10.34
N TYR A 265 -52.71 -15.01 -11.51
CA TYR A 265 -53.94 -15.40 -12.19
C TYR A 265 -53.63 -15.78 -13.64
N ILE A 266 -54.06 -16.97 -14.06
CA ILE A 266 -53.81 -17.47 -15.41
C ILE A 266 -54.91 -16.94 -16.34
N LEU A 267 -54.52 -16.07 -17.26
CA LEU A 267 -55.40 -15.54 -18.31
C LEU A 267 -54.81 -15.85 -19.69
N ASN A 268 -55.55 -16.56 -20.54
CA ASN A 268 -55.13 -16.91 -21.91
C ASN A 268 -53.71 -17.54 -21.96
N GLY A 269 -53.41 -18.44 -21.02
CA GLY A 269 -52.11 -19.12 -20.92
C GLY A 269 -50.95 -18.26 -20.39
N LYS A 270 -51.21 -17.00 -19.99
CA LYS A 270 -50.21 -16.11 -19.37
C LYS A 270 -50.58 -15.83 -17.93
N VAL A 271 -49.57 -15.78 -17.05
CA VAL A 271 -49.79 -15.42 -15.66
C VAL A 271 -49.80 -13.90 -15.52
N LYS A 272 -50.83 -13.37 -14.85
CA LYS A 272 -51.08 -11.95 -14.60
C LYS A 272 -51.21 -11.67 -13.12
N THR A 273 -50.73 -10.52 -12.69
CA THR A 273 -50.90 -10.02 -11.33
C THR A 273 -52.26 -9.38 -11.13
N TYR A 274 -52.71 -9.26 -9.88
CA TYR A 274 -53.95 -8.56 -9.54
C TYR A 274 -54.03 -7.13 -10.13
N LYS A 275 -52.92 -6.38 -10.06
CA LYS A 275 -52.84 -5.01 -10.60
C LYS A 275 -53.07 -4.99 -12.12
N GLU A 276 -52.48 -5.94 -12.85
CA GLU A 276 -52.69 -6.06 -14.29
C GLU A 276 -54.13 -6.43 -14.62
N LEU A 277 -54.77 -7.30 -13.83
CA LEU A 277 -56.19 -7.65 -14.03
C LEU A 277 -57.11 -6.44 -13.85
N ILE A 278 -56.88 -5.62 -12.81
CA ILE A 278 -57.65 -4.38 -12.63
C ILE A 278 -57.47 -3.44 -13.83
N GLN A 279 -56.22 -3.28 -14.31
CA GLN A 279 -55.93 -2.45 -15.49
C GLN A 279 -56.62 -2.98 -16.76
N MET A 280 -56.84 -4.30 -16.84
CA MET A 280 -57.60 -4.96 -17.91
C MET A 280 -59.12 -4.89 -17.72
N GLY A 281 -59.62 -4.17 -16.70
CA GLY A 281 -61.05 -3.95 -16.46
C GLY A 281 -61.74 -5.04 -15.63
N TYR A 282 -60.99 -5.93 -14.99
CA TYR A 282 -61.58 -6.93 -14.09
C TYR A 282 -62.05 -6.28 -12.79
N THR A 283 -63.25 -6.65 -12.35
CA THR A 283 -63.82 -6.20 -11.07
C THR A 283 -63.42 -7.16 -9.95
N SER A 284 -63.55 -6.70 -8.71
CA SER A 284 -63.23 -7.50 -7.50
C SER A 284 -64.00 -8.83 -7.40
N SER A 285 -65.11 -8.97 -8.13
CA SER A 285 -65.90 -10.20 -8.23
C SER A 285 -65.49 -11.07 -9.42
N SER A 286 -65.14 -10.48 -10.58
CA SER A 286 -64.83 -11.25 -11.78
C SER A 286 -63.45 -11.92 -11.74
N TYR A 287 -62.45 -11.31 -11.07
CA TYR A 287 -61.11 -11.91 -11.00
C TYR A 287 -61.07 -13.21 -10.18
N ARG A 288 -62.00 -13.41 -9.22
CA ARG A 288 -62.05 -14.61 -8.37
C ARG A 288 -62.33 -15.89 -9.15
N GLN A 289 -62.90 -15.76 -10.34
CA GLN A 289 -63.20 -16.87 -11.24
C GLN A 289 -61.99 -17.25 -12.13
N VAL A 290 -60.93 -16.44 -12.11
CA VAL A 290 -59.72 -16.70 -12.89
C VAL A 290 -58.86 -17.74 -12.16
N PRO A 291 -58.38 -18.81 -12.84
CA PRO A 291 -57.53 -19.82 -12.22
C PRO A 291 -56.29 -19.21 -11.58
N LYS A 292 -56.01 -19.59 -10.34
CA LYS A 292 -54.85 -19.09 -9.58
C LYS A 292 -53.58 -19.87 -9.93
N ALA A 293 -52.46 -19.18 -9.89
CA ALA A 293 -51.10 -19.74 -9.98
C ALA A 293 -50.22 -19.16 -8.88
N SER A 294 -49.20 -19.89 -8.46
CA SER A 294 -48.19 -19.37 -7.56
C SER A 294 -47.04 -18.75 -8.36
N ILE A 295 -46.71 -17.48 -8.11
CA ILE A 295 -45.60 -16.77 -8.78
C ILE A 295 -44.55 -16.40 -7.74
N PRO A 296 -43.25 -16.58 -8.01
CA PRO A 296 -42.20 -15.99 -7.18
C PRO A 296 -42.38 -14.48 -6.97
N VAL A 297 -42.24 -14.02 -5.72
CA VAL A 297 -42.20 -12.59 -5.40
C VAL A 297 -40.95 -11.95 -5.98
N TYR A 298 -39.85 -12.71 -6.02
CA TYR A 298 -38.54 -12.30 -6.55
C TYR A 298 -38.12 -13.19 -7.74
N PRO A 299 -38.64 -12.94 -8.96
CA PRO A 299 -38.31 -13.74 -10.15
C PRO A 299 -36.82 -13.76 -10.48
N GLN A 300 -36.10 -12.67 -10.21
CA GLN A 300 -34.67 -12.55 -10.45
C GLN A 300 -33.82 -13.50 -9.60
N LEU A 301 -34.35 -13.97 -8.47
CA LEU A 301 -33.66 -14.95 -7.60
C LEU A 301 -33.71 -16.36 -8.17
N GLN A 302 -34.67 -16.68 -9.03
CA GLN A 302 -34.89 -18.04 -9.54
C GLN A 302 -33.76 -18.54 -10.45
N LYS A 303 -32.94 -17.63 -10.99
CA LYS A 303 -31.76 -17.98 -11.80
C LYS A 303 -30.54 -18.38 -10.97
N TYR A 304 -30.59 -18.16 -9.66
CA TYR A 304 -29.52 -18.49 -8.73
C TYR A 304 -29.87 -19.74 -7.93
N ASP A 305 -28.85 -20.40 -7.44
CA ASP A 305 -28.97 -21.51 -6.52
C ASP A 305 -28.19 -21.12 -5.28
N PHE A 306 -28.93 -20.96 -4.19
CA PHE A 306 -28.38 -20.57 -2.89
C PHE A 306 -28.18 -21.78 -1.97
N THR A 307 -28.35 -23.01 -2.48
CA THR A 307 -28.29 -24.23 -1.68
C THR A 307 -26.91 -24.87 -1.75
N GLU A 308 -26.42 -25.18 -2.95
CA GLU A 308 -25.12 -25.83 -3.12
C GLU A 308 -23.98 -24.81 -3.27
N GLY A 309 -22.87 -25.06 -2.56
CA GLY A 309 -21.66 -24.24 -2.63
C GLY A 309 -21.84 -22.80 -2.12
N CYS A 310 -22.81 -22.57 -1.23
CA CYS A 310 -23.07 -21.28 -0.62
C CYS A 310 -22.69 -21.30 0.87
N VAL A 311 -21.90 -20.31 1.29
CA VAL A 311 -21.40 -20.20 2.67
C VAL A 311 -21.59 -18.78 3.15
N ASP A 312 -22.22 -18.63 4.31
CA ASP A 312 -22.38 -17.35 4.98
C ASP A 312 -21.22 -17.10 5.95
N VAL A 313 -20.16 -16.48 5.43
CA VAL A 313 -18.89 -16.33 6.16
C VAL A 313 -19.05 -15.36 7.34
N MET A 314 -19.83 -14.28 7.16
CA MET A 314 -20.06 -13.33 8.25
C MET A 314 -20.93 -13.92 9.36
N LYS A 315 -21.93 -14.75 9.04
CA LYS A 315 -22.69 -15.48 10.05
C LYS A 315 -21.77 -16.40 10.86
N ILE A 316 -20.96 -17.22 10.19
CA ILE A 316 -19.98 -18.12 10.84
C ILE A 316 -19.04 -17.32 11.75
N TYR A 317 -18.54 -16.19 11.26
CA TYR A 317 -17.66 -15.32 12.02
C TYR A 317 -18.34 -14.77 13.28
N GLU A 318 -19.58 -14.28 13.18
CA GLU A 318 -20.33 -13.77 14.32
C GLU A 318 -20.57 -14.87 15.36
N GLU A 319 -20.93 -16.08 14.94
CA GLU A 319 -21.09 -17.25 15.82
C GLU A 319 -19.80 -17.60 16.56
N VAL A 320 -18.70 -17.81 15.82
CA VAL A 320 -17.38 -18.14 16.40
C VAL A 320 -16.92 -17.06 17.36
N LYS A 321 -17.10 -15.79 16.98
CA LYS A 321 -16.72 -14.66 17.81
C LYS A 321 -17.52 -14.64 19.12
N GLN A 322 -18.84 -14.82 19.05
CA GLN A 322 -19.68 -14.86 20.26
C GLN A 322 -19.29 -16.03 21.16
N GLU A 323 -19.07 -17.22 20.59
CA GLU A 323 -18.62 -18.40 21.33
C GLU A 323 -17.31 -18.12 22.10
N LYS A 324 -16.31 -17.52 21.43
CA LYS A 324 -15.00 -17.26 22.03
C LYS A 324 -15.02 -16.13 23.06
N LEU A 325 -15.70 -15.02 22.78
CA LEU A 325 -15.81 -13.91 23.72
C LEU A 325 -16.58 -14.31 24.99
N ASN A 326 -17.62 -15.14 24.86
CA ASN A 326 -18.36 -15.64 26.02
C ASN A 326 -17.53 -16.61 26.87
N MET A 327 -16.64 -17.40 26.26
CA MET A 327 -15.69 -18.26 27.00
C MET A 327 -14.68 -17.42 27.80
N GLU A 328 -14.15 -16.34 27.23
CA GLU A 328 -13.22 -15.45 27.94
C GLU A 328 -13.90 -14.75 29.14
N GLN A 329 -15.11 -14.25 28.96
CA GLN A 329 -15.89 -13.61 30.03
C GLN A 329 -16.27 -14.61 31.14
N GLY A 330 -16.64 -15.84 30.76
CA GLY A 330 -16.92 -16.93 31.71
C GLY A 330 -15.69 -17.39 32.50
N MET A 331 -14.49 -17.32 31.91
CA MET A 331 -13.23 -17.60 32.62
C MET A 331 -12.83 -16.48 33.57
N GLN A 332 -13.09 -15.21 33.21
CA GLN A 332 -12.80 -14.06 34.07
C GLN A 332 -13.72 -13.94 35.28
N MET A 333 -14.96 -14.44 35.22
CA MET A 333 -15.87 -14.46 36.39
C MET A 333 -15.63 -15.62 37.36
N ASN A 334 -14.85 -16.63 36.95
CA ASN A 334 -14.54 -17.83 37.74
C ASN A 334 -13.11 -17.82 38.33
N MET A 335 -12.38 -16.71 38.18
CA MET A 335 -11.14 -16.39 38.91
C MET A 335 -11.44 -15.31 39.94
#